data_AF-A0A419GMQ9-F1
#
_entry.id   AF-A0A419GMQ9-F1
#
_cell.length_a   1.000
_cell.length_b   1.000
_cell.length_c   1.000
_cell.angle_alpha   90.00
_cell.angle_beta   90.00
_cell.angle_gamma   90.00
#
_symmetry.space_group_name_H-M   'P 1'
#
loop_
_entity.id
_entity.type
_entity.pdbx_description
1 polymer ?
#
loop_
_entity_poly.entity_id
_entity_poly.type
_entity_poly.pdbx_seq_one_letter_code
_entity_poly.pdbx_strand_id
1 'polypeptide(L)'
;MKRFALPGLALLLALSAGLAWLSLPRLQALRADRMLSRANEDIAAANQALAAFDPSAVSFESFVSVDSIRLAGAALEDSLPAIDEALARVGSAAEAVDEAAGLYRLPQGYLDYLERKREIAGLRLEQLGELKQTVQELRMIYQDGDIIFTAVEEMDRLWGQVEYSLQTVQGAPAESGAALAQAAVSMRQLKGQVDARYQESGFFLLASLSESIEENAVLADMGKELADAVFAGDQARAQQAAAAMEAQLLRTTDTSSSIDAWIEFRLTPGVDSFHELQGEQEELDREAAELFRNRV
;
A
#
# COMPACT_ATOMS: atom_id res chain seq x y z
N MET A 1 -36.30 -73.41 -23.51
CA MET A 1 -36.36 -71.96 -23.83
C MET A 1 -37.29 -71.28 -22.83
N LYS A 2 -36.76 -70.52 -21.85
CA LYS A 2 -37.57 -69.70 -20.93
C LYS A 2 -37.19 -68.24 -21.12
N ARG A 3 -38.09 -67.44 -21.69
CA ARG A 3 -37.97 -65.98 -21.84
C ARG A 3 -39.06 -65.31 -21.00
N PHE A 4 -38.89 -65.20 -19.68
CA PHE A 4 -39.78 -64.38 -18.84
C PHE A 4 -39.06 -63.94 -17.57
N ALA A 5 -38.22 -62.91 -17.68
CA ALA A 5 -37.68 -62.15 -16.52
C ALA A 5 -37.24 -60.71 -16.87
N LEU A 6 -37.41 -60.28 -18.13
CA LEU A 6 -36.94 -58.98 -18.63
C LEU A 6 -37.82 -57.75 -18.26
N PRO A 7 -39.17 -57.81 -18.19
CA PRO A 7 -39.96 -56.58 -18.01
C PRO A 7 -39.91 -56.05 -16.57
N GLY A 8 -39.84 -56.92 -15.56
CA GLY A 8 -39.77 -56.50 -14.15
C GLY A 8 -38.43 -55.85 -13.80
N LEU A 9 -37.33 -56.33 -14.39
CA LEU A 9 -36.00 -55.78 -14.18
C LEU A 9 -35.81 -54.44 -14.91
N ALA A 10 -36.38 -54.31 -16.12
CA ALA A 10 -36.42 -53.03 -16.83
C ALA A 10 -37.31 -51.99 -16.12
N LEU A 11 -38.44 -52.39 -15.54
CA LEU A 11 -39.32 -51.52 -14.75
C LEU A 11 -38.63 -51.06 -13.46
N LEU A 12 -37.91 -51.96 -12.77
CA LEU A 12 -37.12 -51.63 -11.58
C LEU A 12 -35.96 -50.69 -11.90
N LEU A 13 -35.27 -50.88 -13.04
CA LEU A 13 -34.24 -49.97 -13.51
C LEU A 13 -34.81 -48.61 -13.91
N ALA A 14 -35.99 -48.56 -14.53
CA ALA A 14 -36.67 -47.31 -14.87
C ALA A 14 -37.15 -46.57 -13.61
N LEU A 15 -37.66 -47.30 -12.60
CA LEU A 15 -38.08 -46.73 -11.31
C LEU A 15 -36.89 -46.25 -10.49
N SER A 16 -35.79 -47.00 -10.44
CA SER A 16 -34.57 -46.57 -9.75
C SER A 16 -33.88 -45.42 -10.46
N ALA A 17 -33.86 -45.41 -11.81
CA ALA A 17 -33.42 -44.27 -12.59
C ALA A 17 -34.30 -43.04 -12.37
N GLY A 18 -35.63 -43.21 -12.30
CA GLY A 18 -36.58 -42.13 -11.99
C GLY A 18 -36.42 -41.57 -10.56
N LEU A 19 -36.25 -42.44 -9.56
CA LEU A 19 -36.00 -42.03 -8.17
C LEU A 19 -34.63 -41.35 -8.02
N ALA A 20 -33.59 -41.87 -8.70
CA ALA A 20 -32.29 -41.22 -8.76
C ALA A 20 -32.40 -39.85 -9.43
N TRP A 21 -33.17 -39.73 -10.50
CA TRP A 21 -33.37 -38.47 -11.22
C TRP A 21 -34.08 -37.40 -10.38
N LEU A 22 -35.10 -37.79 -9.60
CA LEU A 22 -35.86 -36.89 -8.74
C LEU A 22 -35.08 -36.49 -7.47
N SER A 23 -34.21 -37.36 -6.96
CA SER A 23 -33.39 -37.07 -5.78
C SER A 23 -32.06 -36.38 -6.11
N LEU A 24 -31.61 -36.43 -7.37
CA LEU A 24 -30.35 -35.83 -7.83
C LEU A 24 -30.22 -34.34 -7.50
N PRO A 25 -31.23 -33.46 -7.72
CA PRO A 25 -31.12 -32.04 -7.36
C PRO A 25 -30.83 -31.82 -5.86
N ARG A 26 -31.43 -32.65 -5.00
CA ARG A 26 -31.26 -32.56 -3.54
C ARG A 26 -29.88 -33.06 -3.10
N LEU A 27 -29.38 -34.12 -3.73
CA LEU A 27 -28.02 -34.62 -3.49
C LEU A 27 -26.95 -33.64 -3.97
N GLN A 28 -27.17 -32.97 -5.11
CA GLN A 28 -26.27 -31.93 -5.61
C GLN A 28 -26.31 -30.69 -4.72
N ALA A 29 -27.48 -30.28 -4.24
CA ALA A 29 -27.60 -29.20 -3.26
C ALA A 29 -26.83 -29.51 -1.96
N LEU A 30 -26.93 -30.73 -1.43
CA LEU A 30 -26.15 -31.15 -0.26
C LEU A 30 -24.63 -31.16 -0.51
N ARG A 31 -24.20 -31.47 -1.74
CA ARG A 31 -22.78 -31.42 -2.10
C ARG A 31 -22.28 -29.97 -2.15
N ALA A 32 -23.04 -29.08 -2.80
CA ALA A 32 -22.74 -27.65 -2.81
C ALA A 32 -22.74 -27.05 -1.40
N ASP A 33 -23.70 -27.42 -0.53
CA ASP A 33 -23.74 -26.91 0.85
C ASP A 33 -22.48 -27.31 1.66
N ARG A 34 -21.90 -28.50 1.41
CA ARG A 34 -20.62 -28.89 2.04
C ARG A 34 -19.44 -28.07 1.52
N MET A 35 -19.39 -27.80 0.22
CA MET A 35 -18.37 -26.96 -0.40
C MET A 35 -18.46 -25.52 0.14
N LEU A 36 -19.68 -24.99 0.26
CA LEU A 36 -19.95 -23.68 0.85
C LEU A 36 -19.58 -23.61 2.34
N SER A 37 -19.83 -24.67 3.11
CA SER A 37 -19.40 -24.73 4.51
C SER A 37 -17.88 -24.57 4.62
N ARG A 38 -17.13 -25.30 3.79
CA ARG A 38 -15.67 -25.18 3.74
C ARG A 38 -15.23 -23.79 3.29
N ALA A 39 -15.84 -23.25 2.24
CA ALA A 39 -15.55 -21.89 1.78
C ALA A 39 -15.77 -20.85 2.90
N ASN A 40 -16.87 -20.96 3.66
CA ASN A 40 -17.13 -20.09 4.80
C ASN A 40 -16.10 -20.24 5.93
N GLU A 41 -15.63 -21.47 6.20
CA GLU A 41 -14.54 -21.72 7.16
C GLU A 41 -13.23 -21.06 6.70
N ASP A 42 -12.90 -21.16 5.42
CA ASP A 42 -11.71 -20.54 4.83
C ASP A 42 -11.79 -19.00 4.87
N ILE A 43 -12.96 -18.41 4.57
CA ILE A 43 -13.20 -16.96 4.72
C ILE A 43 -13.10 -16.53 6.19
N ALA A 44 -13.66 -17.30 7.13
CA ALA A 44 -13.58 -16.98 8.55
C ALA A 44 -12.13 -17.01 9.06
N ALA A 45 -11.34 -17.99 8.62
CA ALA A 45 -9.93 -18.08 8.93
C ALA A 45 -9.12 -16.93 8.30
N ALA A 46 -9.45 -16.51 7.07
CA ALA A 46 -8.84 -15.34 6.43
C ALA A 46 -9.12 -14.06 7.24
N ASN A 47 -10.36 -13.84 7.68
CA ASN A 47 -10.72 -12.70 8.53
C ASN A 47 -9.97 -12.74 9.87
N GLN A 48 -9.77 -13.93 10.45
CA GLN A 48 -9.00 -14.07 11.69
C GLN A 48 -7.52 -13.74 11.49
N ALA A 49 -6.92 -14.15 10.38
CA ALA A 49 -5.55 -13.79 10.02
C ALA A 49 -5.39 -12.27 9.89
N LEU A 50 -6.36 -11.60 9.25
CA LEU A 50 -6.37 -10.14 9.07
C LEU A 50 -6.74 -9.38 10.34
N ALA A 51 -7.49 -9.96 11.28
CA ALA A 51 -7.81 -9.30 12.55
C ALA A 51 -6.56 -9.08 13.45
N ALA A 52 -5.47 -9.79 13.17
CA ALA A 52 -4.18 -9.55 13.80
C ALA A 52 -3.41 -8.37 13.20
N PHE A 53 -3.81 -7.90 12.00
CA PHE A 53 -3.31 -6.67 11.40
C PHE A 53 -4.03 -5.47 12.04
N ASP A 54 -3.25 -4.54 12.59
CA ASP A 54 -3.75 -3.26 13.06
C ASP A 54 -3.42 -2.17 12.02
N PRO A 55 -4.38 -1.74 11.19
CA PRO A 55 -4.16 -0.70 10.20
C PRO A 55 -3.77 0.64 10.85
N SER A 56 -4.14 0.88 12.12
CA SER A 56 -3.83 2.13 12.81
C SER A 56 -2.35 2.23 13.19
N ALA A 57 -1.64 1.11 13.29
CA ALA A 57 -0.18 1.08 13.44
C ALA A 57 0.55 1.50 12.14
N VAL A 58 -0.15 1.51 11.01
CA VAL A 58 0.37 1.78 9.67
C VAL A 58 -0.31 3.04 9.14
N SER A 59 0.19 4.21 9.54
CA SER A 59 -0.28 5.50 9.01
C SER A 59 0.88 6.46 8.82
N PHE A 60 0.73 7.45 7.94
CA PHE A 60 1.74 8.51 7.78
C PHE A 60 1.94 9.33 9.07
N GLU A 61 0.97 9.29 9.98
CA GLU A 61 1.10 9.90 11.31
C GLU A 61 2.18 9.21 12.16
N SER A 62 2.70 8.04 11.75
CA SER A 62 3.84 7.38 12.40
C SER A 62 5.21 8.00 12.04
N PHE A 63 5.29 8.93 11.08
CA PHE A 63 6.52 9.66 10.70
C PHE A 63 6.87 10.81 11.67
N VAL A 64 6.85 10.54 12.97
CA VAL A 64 7.17 11.53 14.02
C VAL A 64 8.48 11.23 14.75
N SER A 65 8.99 10.01 14.63
CA SER A 65 10.28 9.60 15.17
C SER A 65 10.79 8.33 14.48
N VAL A 66 12.10 8.12 14.51
CA VAL A 66 12.75 6.89 14.02
C VAL A 66 12.16 5.63 14.67
N ASP A 67 11.91 5.63 15.98
CA ASP A 67 11.35 4.47 16.67
C ASP A 67 9.90 4.16 16.22
N SER A 68 9.10 5.20 15.93
CA SER A 68 7.73 5.03 15.42
C SER A 68 7.73 4.51 13.99
N ILE A 69 8.65 5.00 13.14
CA ILE A 69 8.86 4.50 11.77
C ILE A 69 9.25 3.02 11.79
N ARG A 70 10.22 2.64 12.63
CA ARG A 70 10.64 1.23 12.76
C ARG A 70 9.52 0.32 13.23
N LEU A 71 8.73 0.77 14.21
CA LEU A 71 7.60 -0.01 14.73
C LEU A 71 6.52 -0.22 13.67
N ALA A 72 6.16 0.82 12.92
CA ALA A 72 5.23 0.73 11.80
C ALA A 72 5.78 -0.16 10.66
N GLY A 73 7.07 -0.04 10.35
CA GLY A 73 7.74 -0.90 9.38
C GLY A 73 7.75 -2.38 9.78
N ALA A 74 7.99 -2.68 11.07
CA ALA A 74 7.90 -4.03 11.59
C ALA A 74 6.47 -4.59 11.52
N ALA A 75 5.46 -3.78 11.87
CA ALA A 75 4.06 -4.16 11.76
C ALA A 75 3.65 -4.48 10.31
N LEU A 76 4.18 -3.71 9.33
CA LEU A 76 4.00 -3.99 7.91
C LEU A 76 4.62 -5.33 7.50
N GLU A 77 5.86 -5.60 7.90
CA GLU A 77 6.54 -6.87 7.60
C GLU A 77 5.82 -8.08 8.23
N ASP A 78 5.34 -7.93 9.47
CA ASP A 78 4.58 -8.96 10.18
C ASP A 78 3.19 -9.20 9.56
N SER A 79 2.62 -8.20 8.90
CA SER A 79 1.29 -8.29 8.26
C SER A 79 1.30 -9.05 6.93
N LEU A 80 2.40 -9.01 6.19
CA LEU A 80 2.50 -9.62 4.85
C LEU A 80 2.19 -11.13 4.85
N PRO A 81 2.75 -11.95 5.77
CA PRO A 81 2.39 -13.36 5.86
C PRO A 81 0.90 -13.60 6.13
N ALA A 82 0.27 -12.75 6.95
CA ALA A 82 -1.16 -12.86 7.26
C ALA A 82 -2.03 -12.52 6.04
N ILE A 83 -1.64 -11.51 5.26
CA ILE A 83 -2.30 -11.15 4.00
C ILE A 83 -2.13 -12.26 2.96
N ASP A 84 -0.93 -12.85 2.86
CA ASP A 84 -0.67 -13.99 1.96
C ASP A 84 -1.48 -15.23 2.34
N GLU A 85 -1.58 -15.53 3.65
CA GLU A 85 -2.43 -16.61 4.14
C GLU A 85 -3.91 -16.33 3.84
N ALA A 86 -4.38 -15.09 4.06
CA ALA A 86 -5.74 -14.69 3.74
C ALA A 86 -6.03 -14.83 2.24
N LEU A 87 -5.13 -14.37 1.36
CA LEU A 87 -5.23 -14.54 -0.09
C LEU A 87 -5.37 -16.01 -0.49
N ALA A 88 -4.52 -16.89 0.06
CA ALA A 88 -4.56 -18.31 -0.23
C ALA A 88 -5.90 -18.95 0.21
N ARG A 89 -6.41 -18.57 1.39
CA ARG A 89 -7.67 -19.08 1.93
C ARG A 89 -8.89 -18.59 1.15
N VAL A 90 -8.96 -17.29 0.86
CA VAL A 90 -10.02 -16.75 0.01
C VAL A 90 -9.95 -17.35 -1.39
N GLY A 91 -8.74 -17.62 -1.92
CA GLY A 91 -8.55 -18.33 -3.18
C GLY A 91 -9.16 -19.74 -3.16
N SER A 92 -8.86 -20.52 -2.11
CA SER A 92 -9.47 -21.85 -1.95
C SER A 92 -10.99 -21.78 -1.78
N ALA A 93 -11.51 -20.76 -1.09
CA ALA A 93 -12.94 -20.52 -0.95
C ALA A 93 -13.58 -20.20 -2.31
N ALA A 94 -12.95 -19.35 -3.12
CA ALA A 94 -13.42 -19.00 -4.46
C ALA A 94 -13.48 -20.23 -5.38
N GLU A 95 -12.45 -21.08 -5.37
CA GLU A 95 -12.43 -22.35 -6.11
C GLU A 95 -13.56 -23.30 -5.67
N ALA A 96 -13.79 -23.42 -4.35
CA ALA A 96 -14.84 -24.27 -3.82
C ALA A 96 -16.25 -23.78 -4.19
N VAL A 97 -16.45 -22.46 -4.21
CA VAL A 97 -17.71 -21.84 -4.64
C VAL A 97 -17.93 -22.01 -6.14
N ASP A 98 -16.89 -21.88 -6.96
CA ASP A 98 -16.97 -22.12 -8.40
C ASP A 98 -17.27 -23.59 -8.72
N GLU A 99 -16.63 -24.55 -8.03
CA GLU A 99 -16.97 -25.98 -8.16
C GLU A 99 -18.43 -26.25 -7.77
N ALA A 100 -18.93 -25.60 -6.71
CA ALA A 100 -20.32 -25.72 -6.28
C ALA A 100 -21.29 -25.15 -7.32
N ALA A 101 -21.00 -23.99 -7.91
CA ALA A 101 -21.79 -23.36 -8.96
C ALA A 101 -21.82 -24.20 -10.26
N GLY A 102 -20.74 -24.94 -10.55
CA GLY A 102 -20.64 -25.85 -11.69
C GLY A 102 -21.43 -27.16 -11.56
N LEU A 103 -22.08 -27.43 -10.42
CA LEU A 103 -22.86 -28.66 -10.24
C LEU A 103 -24.14 -28.67 -11.08
N TYR A 104 -24.34 -29.74 -11.85
CA TYR A 104 -25.52 -29.91 -12.68
C TYR A 104 -26.81 -30.08 -11.86
N ARG A 105 -27.93 -29.58 -12.40
CA ARG A 105 -29.30 -29.77 -11.87
C ARG A 105 -29.56 -29.20 -10.49
N LEU A 106 -28.90 -28.11 -10.17
CA LEU A 106 -29.32 -27.29 -9.05
C LEU A 106 -30.60 -26.51 -9.41
N PRO A 107 -31.49 -26.25 -8.44
CA PRO A 107 -32.62 -25.34 -8.64
C PRO A 107 -32.12 -23.95 -9.05
N GLN A 108 -32.85 -23.25 -9.92
CA GLN A 108 -32.42 -21.95 -10.47
C GLN A 108 -32.07 -20.94 -9.36
N GLY A 109 -32.95 -20.72 -8.38
CA GLY A 109 -32.66 -19.79 -7.28
C GLY A 109 -31.45 -20.18 -6.41
N TYR A 110 -30.99 -21.43 -6.49
CA TYR A 110 -29.73 -21.82 -5.84
C TYR A 110 -28.51 -21.58 -6.74
N LEU A 111 -28.65 -21.76 -8.05
CA LEU A 111 -27.62 -21.35 -9.00
C LEU A 111 -27.37 -19.85 -8.87
N ASP A 112 -28.44 -19.04 -8.83
CA ASP A 112 -28.34 -17.59 -8.66
C ASP A 112 -27.63 -17.23 -7.34
N TYR A 113 -27.95 -17.94 -6.24
CA TYR A 113 -27.26 -17.79 -4.96
C TYR A 113 -25.77 -18.14 -5.02
N LEU A 114 -25.42 -19.26 -5.66
CA LEU A 114 -24.03 -19.69 -5.82
C LEU A 114 -23.23 -18.75 -6.72
N GLU A 115 -23.87 -18.20 -7.75
CA GLU A 115 -23.28 -17.18 -8.62
C GLU A 115 -22.93 -15.91 -7.83
N ARG A 116 -23.84 -15.42 -6.98
CA ARG A 116 -23.53 -14.30 -6.06
C ARG A 116 -22.39 -14.62 -5.11
N LYS A 117 -22.35 -15.84 -4.55
CA LYS A 117 -21.24 -16.24 -3.68
C LYS A 117 -19.90 -16.32 -4.42
N ARG A 118 -19.91 -16.68 -5.71
CA ARG A 118 -18.71 -16.68 -6.55
C ARG A 118 -18.22 -15.25 -6.78
N GLU A 119 -19.12 -14.32 -7.09
CA GLU A 119 -18.80 -12.90 -7.27
C GLU A 119 -18.21 -12.30 -5.97
N ILE A 120 -18.83 -12.55 -4.81
CA ILE A 120 -18.31 -12.11 -3.51
C ILE A 120 -16.89 -12.63 -3.26
N ALA A 121 -16.64 -13.92 -3.54
CA ALA A 121 -15.31 -14.50 -3.33
C ALA A 121 -14.26 -13.89 -4.28
N GLY A 122 -14.65 -13.55 -5.52
CA GLY A 122 -13.83 -12.81 -6.48
C GLY A 122 -13.46 -11.41 -5.98
N LEU A 123 -14.45 -10.63 -5.55
CA LEU A 123 -14.20 -9.29 -4.99
C LEU A 123 -13.29 -9.35 -3.75
N ARG A 124 -13.47 -10.35 -2.88
CA ARG A 124 -12.60 -10.54 -1.71
C ARG A 124 -11.15 -10.83 -2.10
N LEU A 125 -10.91 -11.57 -3.18
CA LEU A 125 -9.56 -11.78 -3.71
C LEU A 125 -8.94 -10.47 -4.22
N GLU A 126 -9.72 -9.68 -4.97
CA GLU A 126 -9.28 -8.39 -5.49
C GLU A 126 -8.94 -7.41 -4.36
N GLN A 127 -9.83 -7.28 -3.36
CA GLN A 127 -9.59 -6.46 -2.15
C GLN A 127 -8.28 -6.83 -1.45
N LEU A 128 -8.02 -8.13 -1.26
CA LEU A 128 -6.78 -8.58 -0.62
C LEU A 128 -5.54 -8.37 -1.49
N GLY A 129 -5.70 -8.42 -2.82
CA GLY A 129 -4.67 -8.04 -3.77
C GLY A 129 -4.28 -6.57 -3.64
N GLU A 130 -5.28 -5.69 -3.61
CA GLU A 130 -5.09 -4.24 -3.40
C GLU A 130 -4.46 -3.93 -2.04
N LEU A 131 -4.92 -4.59 -0.97
CA LEU A 131 -4.34 -4.45 0.37
C LEU A 131 -2.87 -4.88 0.37
N LYS A 132 -2.54 -6.02 -0.24
CA LYS A 132 -1.17 -6.51 -0.36
C LYS A 132 -0.29 -5.52 -1.11
N GLN A 133 -0.76 -5.01 -2.25
CA GLN A 133 -0.03 -4.01 -3.04
C GLN A 133 0.20 -2.73 -2.23
N THR A 134 -0.83 -2.24 -1.55
CA THR A 134 -0.75 -1.04 -0.69
C THR A 134 0.28 -1.23 0.43
N VAL A 135 0.26 -2.38 1.12
CA VAL A 135 1.25 -2.74 2.15
C VAL A 135 2.66 -2.82 1.58
N GLN A 136 2.82 -3.34 0.36
CA GLN A 136 4.12 -3.37 -0.33
C GLN A 136 4.64 -1.99 -0.69
N GLU A 137 3.77 -1.08 -1.15
CA GLU A 137 4.14 0.31 -1.44
C GLU A 137 4.52 1.04 -0.14
N LEU A 138 3.74 0.90 0.93
CA LEU A 138 4.06 1.47 2.24
C LEU A 138 5.40 0.96 2.77
N ARG A 139 5.65 -0.35 2.64
CA ARG A 139 6.92 -0.98 3.03
C ARG A 139 8.13 -0.33 2.36
N MET A 140 8.02 0.09 1.10
CA MET A 140 9.13 0.78 0.43
C MET A 140 9.52 2.09 1.13
N ILE A 141 8.54 2.88 1.59
CA ILE A 141 8.84 4.08 2.38
C ILE A 141 9.44 3.69 3.72
N TYR A 142 8.81 2.78 4.46
CA TYR A 142 9.25 2.45 5.81
C TYR A 142 10.62 1.78 5.86
N GLN A 143 11.04 1.08 4.80
CA GLN A 143 12.39 0.53 4.67
C GLN A 143 13.49 1.60 4.65
N ASP A 144 13.19 2.76 4.08
CA ASP A 144 14.10 3.90 3.99
C ASP A 144 13.68 5.06 4.93
N GLY A 145 12.63 4.86 5.73
CA GLY A 145 12.02 5.90 6.55
C GLY A 145 12.98 6.52 7.56
N ASP A 146 13.86 5.70 8.16
CA ASP A 146 14.90 6.15 9.09
C ASP A 146 15.82 7.20 8.47
N ILE A 147 16.33 6.94 7.26
CA ILE A 147 17.24 7.85 6.57
C ILE A 147 16.50 9.08 6.06
N ILE A 148 15.26 8.91 5.58
CA ILE A 148 14.43 10.02 5.10
C ILE A 148 14.17 10.98 6.25
N PHE A 149 13.69 10.46 7.39
CA PHE A 149 13.38 11.24 8.57
C PHE A 149 14.63 11.96 9.10
N THR A 150 15.73 11.23 9.32
CA THR A 150 16.98 11.81 9.83
C THR A 150 17.53 12.88 8.89
N ALA A 151 17.45 12.67 7.57
CA ALA A 151 17.93 13.63 6.59
C ALA A 151 17.05 14.88 6.52
N VAL A 152 15.72 14.73 6.63
CA VAL A 152 14.82 15.89 6.68
C VAL A 152 15.06 16.71 7.95
N GLU A 153 15.16 16.09 9.13
CA GLU A 153 15.46 16.80 10.38
C GLU A 153 16.81 17.51 10.34
N GLU A 154 17.85 16.84 9.84
CA GLU A 154 19.18 17.43 9.76
C GLU A 154 19.22 18.54 8.70
N MET A 155 18.51 18.40 7.59
CA MET A 155 18.38 19.45 6.58
C MET A 155 17.68 20.69 7.15
N ASP A 156 16.58 20.54 7.89
CA ASP A 156 15.88 21.64 8.55
C ASP A 156 16.79 22.36 9.56
N ARG A 157 17.50 21.59 10.39
CA ARG A 157 18.49 22.13 11.34
C ARG A 157 19.59 22.92 10.64
N LEU A 158 20.15 22.38 9.55
CA LEU A 158 21.20 23.03 8.76
C LEU A 158 20.67 24.27 8.03
N TRP A 159 19.44 24.24 7.54
CA TRP A 159 18.79 25.38 6.92
C TRP A 159 18.55 26.52 7.91
N GLY A 160 18.07 26.22 9.13
CA GLY A 160 17.97 27.21 10.20
C GLY A 160 19.31 27.88 10.53
N GLN A 161 20.43 27.13 10.45
CA GLN A 161 21.77 27.70 10.59
C GLN A 161 22.16 28.62 9.43
N VAL A 162 21.78 28.27 8.19
CA VAL A 162 21.98 29.10 6.99
C VAL A 162 21.21 30.42 7.13
N GLU A 163 19.92 30.35 7.46
CA GLU A 163 19.07 31.53 7.64
C GLU A 163 19.61 32.46 8.72
N TYR A 164 19.96 31.91 9.89
CA TYR A 164 20.56 32.69 10.98
C TYR A 164 21.85 33.38 10.54
N SER A 165 22.75 32.66 9.86
CA SER A 165 24.04 33.20 9.42
C SER A 165 23.87 34.31 8.37
N LEU A 166 22.91 34.16 7.46
CA LEU A 166 22.58 35.21 6.48
C LEU A 166 22.03 36.47 7.16
N GLN A 167 21.20 36.33 8.20
CA GLN A 167 20.68 37.47 8.97
C GLN A 167 21.78 38.23 9.73
N THR A 168 22.81 37.53 10.20
CA THR A 168 23.92 38.13 10.98
C THR A 168 25.08 38.61 10.12
N VAL A 169 25.06 38.39 8.80
CA VAL A 169 26.22 38.57 7.92
C VAL A 169 26.79 39.99 7.94
N GLN A 170 25.95 41.01 8.13
CA GLN A 170 26.41 42.41 8.19
C GLN A 170 27.11 42.75 9.50
N GLY A 171 26.72 42.10 10.61
CA GLY A 171 27.26 42.35 11.94
C GLY A 171 28.50 41.51 12.26
N ALA A 172 28.56 40.28 11.75
CA ALA A 172 29.66 39.34 11.97
C ALA A 172 29.97 38.54 10.69
N PRO A 173 30.49 39.18 9.62
CA PRO A 173 30.64 38.54 8.31
C PRO A 173 31.61 37.36 8.31
N ALA A 174 32.73 37.42 9.05
CA ALA A 174 33.69 36.32 9.12
C ALA A 174 33.11 35.07 9.80
N GLU A 175 32.41 35.25 10.92
CA GLU A 175 31.77 34.15 11.66
C GLU A 175 30.61 33.55 10.84
N SER A 176 29.80 34.40 10.22
CA SER A 176 28.69 33.99 9.36
C SER A 176 29.19 33.20 8.14
N GLY A 177 30.25 33.66 7.48
CA GLY A 177 30.87 32.94 6.36
C GLY A 177 31.42 31.57 6.74
N ALA A 178 32.05 31.46 7.92
CA ALA A 178 32.53 30.18 8.43
C ALA A 178 31.37 29.21 8.74
N ALA A 179 30.29 29.70 9.34
CA ALA A 179 29.09 28.91 9.64
C ALA A 179 28.38 28.42 8.37
N LEU A 180 28.29 29.26 7.33
CA LEU A 180 27.71 28.91 6.03
C LEU A 180 28.55 27.87 5.28
N ALA A 181 29.87 28.01 5.26
CA ALA A 181 30.76 26.98 4.71
C ALA A 181 30.60 25.64 5.43
N GLN A 182 30.51 25.66 6.76
CA GLN A 182 30.31 24.44 7.54
C GLN A 182 28.95 23.80 7.22
N ALA A 183 27.88 24.59 7.11
CA ALA A 183 26.57 24.10 6.72
C ALA A 183 26.59 23.44 5.34
N ALA A 184 27.23 24.06 4.35
CA ALA A 184 27.37 23.50 3.00
C ALA A 184 28.13 22.15 3.00
N VAL A 185 29.21 22.04 3.77
CA VAL A 185 29.97 20.78 3.92
C VAL A 185 29.11 19.70 4.58
N SER A 186 28.38 20.05 5.65
CA SER A 186 27.48 19.12 6.34
C SER A 186 26.34 18.65 5.46
N MET A 187 25.73 19.53 4.66
CA MET A 187 24.69 19.16 3.69
C MET A 187 25.24 18.18 2.64
N ARG A 188 26.42 18.42 2.08
CA ARG A 188 27.03 17.46 1.13
C ARG A 188 27.39 16.12 1.76
N GLN A 189 27.78 16.11 3.03
CA GLN A 189 27.99 14.88 3.77
C GLN A 189 26.67 14.12 3.96
N LEU A 190 25.59 14.82 4.28
CA LEU A 190 24.25 14.24 4.38
C LEU A 190 23.79 13.68 3.02
N LYS A 191 23.96 14.46 1.95
CA LYS A 191 23.71 14.02 0.57
C LYS A 191 24.42 12.71 0.24
N GLY A 192 25.70 12.59 0.60
CA GLY A 192 26.47 11.36 0.38
C GLY A 192 25.88 10.13 1.08
N GLN A 193 25.27 10.31 2.26
CA GLN A 193 24.57 9.23 2.97
C GLN A 193 23.27 8.85 2.26
N VAL A 194 22.49 9.84 1.83
CA VAL A 194 21.24 9.62 1.08
C VAL A 194 21.52 8.97 -0.28
N ASP A 195 22.54 9.41 -1.01
CA ASP A 195 22.98 8.83 -2.28
C ASP A 195 23.43 7.37 -2.13
N ALA A 196 24.20 7.07 -1.07
CA ALA A 196 24.62 5.71 -0.79
C ALA A 196 23.41 4.81 -0.57
N ARG A 197 22.41 5.29 0.18
CA ARG A 197 21.18 4.53 0.40
C ARG A 197 20.35 4.38 -0.88
N TYR A 198 20.24 5.43 -1.70
CA TYR A 198 19.59 5.36 -3.00
C TYR A 198 20.24 4.32 -3.93
N GLN A 199 21.57 4.20 -3.93
CA GLN A 199 22.26 3.18 -4.72
C GLN A 199 21.95 1.74 -4.27
N GLU A 200 21.58 1.56 -3.00
CA GLU A 200 21.19 0.26 -2.44
C GLU A 200 19.71 -0.06 -2.70
N SER A 201 18.80 0.88 -2.42
CA SER A 201 17.35 0.64 -2.47
C SER A 201 16.71 0.97 -3.82
N GLY A 202 17.28 1.88 -4.60
CA GLY A 202 16.69 2.42 -5.82
C GLY A 202 15.42 3.25 -5.57
N PHE A 203 15.13 3.62 -4.32
CA PHE A 203 13.89 4.31 -3.98
C PHE A 203 13.93 5.79 -4.38
N PHE A 204 13.06 6.19 -5.31
CA PHE A 204 13.16 7.49 -5.98
C PHE A 204 13.03 8.70 -5.04
N LEU A 205 12.31 8.59 -3.90
CA LEU A 205 12.23 9.68 -2.93
C LEU A 205 13.61 10.05 -2.37
N LEU A 206 14.53 9.09 -2.25
CA LEU A 206 15.91 9.36 -1.83
C LEU A 206 16.68 10.17 -2.88
N ALA A 207 16.43 9.94 -4.17
CA ALA A 207 17.03 10.75 -5.23
C ALA A 207 16.53 12.20 -5.19
N SER A 208 15.22 12.40 -5.00
CA SER A 208 14.64 13.74 -4.86
C SER A 208 15.16 14.47 -3.61
N LEU A 209 15.27 13.76 -2.48
CA LEU A 209 15.83 14.31 -1.25
C LEU A 209 17.31 14.68 -1.41
N SER A 210 18.10 13.84 -2.07
CA SER A 210 19.50 14.11 -2.38
C SER A 210 19.68 15.38 -3.23
N GLU A 211 18.82 15.57 -4.23
CA GLU A 211 18.82 16.78 -5.05
C GLU A 211 18.51 18.04 -4.23
N SER A 212 17.48 18.00 -3.39
CA SER A 212 17.14 19.14 -2.52
C SER A 212 18.25 19.48 -1.51
N ILE A 213 18.91 18.46 -0.94
CA ILE A 213 20.07 18.68 -0.06
C ILE A 213 21.21 19.38 -0.83
N GLU A 214 21.48 19.01 -2.08
CA GLU A 214 22.48 19.69 -2.91
C GLU A 214 22.10 21.13 -3.21
N GLU A 215 20.84 21.39 -3.58
CA GLU A 215 20.35 22.75 -3.84
C GLU A 215 20.54 23.64 -2.61
N ASN A 216 20.24 23.14 -1.41
CA ASN A 216 20.47 23.84 -0.15
C ASN A 216 21.97 24.03 0.16
N ALA A 217 22.82 23.06 -0.16
CA ALA A 217 24.26 23.19 -0.01
C ALA A 217 24.84 24.28 -0.92
N VAL A 218 24.35 24.37 -2.16
CA VAL A 218 24.71 25.43 -3.11
C VAL A 218 24.28 26.80 -2.60
N LEU A 219 23.07 26.92 -2.02
CA LEU A 219 22.61 28.16 -1.39
C LEU A 219 23.50 28.58 -0.21
N ALA A 220 23.93 27.64 0.62
CA ALA A 220 24.84 27.90 1.73
C ALA A 220 26.21 28.41 1.23
N ASP A 221 26.76 27.83 0.17
CA ASP A 221 28.01 28.31 -0.45
C ASP A 221 27.86 29.71 -1.05
N MET A 222 26.75 30.00 -1.74
CA MET A 222 26.46 31.36 -2.24
C MET A 222 26.34 32.36 -1.09
N GLY A 223 25.70 31.97 0.02
CA GLY A 223 25.65 32.77 1.23
C GLY A 223 27.04 33.05 1.81
N LYS A 224 27.93 32.06 1.77
CA LYS A 224 29.33 32.24 2.18
C LYS A 224 30.08 33.20 1.26
N GLU A 225 29.87 33.15 -0.05
CA GLU A 225 30.45 34.13 -0.98
C GLU A 225 29.96 35.56 -0.70
N LEU A 226 28.69 35.71 -0.35
CA LEU A 226 28.12 36.98 0.10
C LEU A 226 28.84 37.45 1.38
N ALA A 227 29.02 36.58 2.37
CA ALA A 227 29.70 36.90 3.62
C ALA A 227 31.16 37.33 3.42
N ASP A 228 31.90 36.62 2.57
CA ASP A 228 33.27 36.95 2.19
C ASP A 228 33.36 38.33 1.51
N ALA A 229 32.41 38.63 0.62
CA ALA A 229 32.35 39.92 -0.06
C ALA A 229 32.04 41.07 0.91
N VAL A 230 31.11 40.86 1.84
CA VAL A 230 30.80 41.83 2.91
C VAL A 230 32.02 42.03 3.82
N PHE A 231 32.71 40.96 4.22
CA PHE A 231 33.94 41.05 5.02
C PHE A 231 35.03 41.87 4.34
N ALA A 232 35.18 41.69 3.01
CA ALA A 232 36.14 42.42 2.20
C ALA A 232 35.73 43.87 1.90
N GLY A 233 34.49 44.28 2.23
CA GLY A 233 33.94 45.58 1.87
C GLY A 233 33.64 45.74 0.37
N ASP A 234 33.54 44.63 -0.38
CA ASP A 234 33.27 44.63 -1.82
C ASP A 234 31.77 44.59 -2.09
N GLN A 235 31.17 45.79 -2.14
CA GLN A 235 29.73 45.94 -2.33
C GLN A 235 29.23 45.41 -3.67
N ALA A 236 30.04 45.51 -4.74
CA ALA A 236 29.65 45.04 -6.06
C ALA A 236 29.56 43.51 -6.08
N ARG A 237 30.57 42.83 -5.51
CA ARG A 237 30.57 41.38 -5.37
C ARG A 237 29.47 40.88 -4.44
N ALA A 238 29.21 41.59 -3.35
CA ALA A 238 28.12 41.26 -2.43
C ALA A 238 26.74 41.34 -3.13
N GLN A 239 26.50 42.38 -3.93
CA GLN A 239 25.26 42.49 -4.72
C GLN A 239 25.12 41.39 -5.76
N GLN A 240 26.22 41.01 -6.43
CA GLN A 240 26.21 39.91 -7.38
C GLN A 240 25.90 38.56 -6.71
N ALA A 241 26.51 38.28 -5.55
CA ALA A 241 26.27 37.06 -4.79
C ALA A 241 24.81 36.99 -4.29
N ALA A 242 24.28 38.09 -3.77
CA ALA A 242 22.88 38.17 -3.35
C ALA A 242 21.90 37.91 -4.51
N ALA A 243 22.14 38.50 -5.68
CA ALA A 243 21.30 38.29 -6.87
C ALA A 243 21.38 36.84 -7.38
N ALA A 244 22.56 36.21 -7.32
CA ALA A 244 22.72 34.80 -7.68
C ALA A 244 21.96 33.89 -6.70
N MET A 245 22.02 34.18 -5.41
CA MET A 245 21.31 33.43 -4.37
C MET A 245 19.79 33.57 -4.50
N GLU A 246 19.27 34.78 -4.76
CA GLU A 246 17.84 35.00 -5.03
C GLU A 246 17.38 34.23 -6.28
N ALA A 247 18.18 34.25 -7.35
CA ALA A 247 17.87 33.48 -8.55
C ALA A 247 17.90 31.96 -8.32
N GLN A 248 18.75 31.46 -7.42
CA GLN A 248 18.80 30.06 -7.04
C GLN A 248 17.60 29.66 -6.17
N LEU A 249 17.23 30.49 -5.18
CA LEU A 249 16.04 30.27 -4.33
C LEU A 249 14.75 30.15 -5.15
N LEU A 250 14.62 30.93 -6.22
CA LEU A 250 13.47 30.85 -7.15
C LEU A 250 13.45 29.56 -7.97
N ARG A 251 14.54 28.79 -7.99
CA ARG A 251 14.67 27.51 -8.72
C ARG A 251 14.64 26.29 -7.82
N THR A 252 14.89 26.46 -6.51
CA THR A 252 14.91 25.36 -5.54
C THR A 252 13.55 24.68 -5.48
N THR A 253 13.55 23.36 -5.60
CA THR A 253 12.32 22.57 -5.69
C THR A 253 11.93 22.07 -4.29
N ASP A 254 10.64 22.17 -3.95
CA ASP A 254 10.14 21.75 -2.64
C ASP A 254 9.96 20.22 -2.61
N THR A 255 10.69 19.52 -1.72
CA THR A 255 10.68 18.05 -1.61
C THR A 255 9.39 17.53 -0.99
N SER A 256 8.67 18.36 -0.24
CA SER A 256 7.34 18.00 0.31
C SER A 256 6.39 17.57 -0.81
N SER A 257 6.49 18.23 -1.97
CA SER A 257 5.69 17.90 -3.16
C SER A 257 5.91 16.49 -3.70
N SER A 258 7.09 15.90 -3.50
CA SER A 258 7.44 14.56 -3.99
C SER A 258 6.79 13.45 -3.14
N ILE A 259 6.69 13.64 -1.82
CA ILE A 259 6.04 12.68 -0.91
C ILE A 259 4.52 12.73 -1.11
N ASP A 260 3.95 13.93 -1.16
CA ASP A 260 2.52 14.11 -1.39
C ASP A 260 2.10 13.54 -2.74
N ALA A 261 2.88 13.81 -3.80
CA ALA A 261 2.64 13.22 -5.12
C ALA A 261 2.72 11.68 -5.08
N TRP A 262 3.66 11.09 -4.34
CA TRP A 262 3.73 9.64 -4.22
C TRP A 262 2.49 9.06 -3.53
N ILE A 263 2.04 9.66 -2.44
CA ILE A 263 0.81 9.24 -1.73
C ILE A 263 -0.38 9.32 -2.69
N GLU A 264 -0.51 10.43 -3.41
CA GLU A 264 -1.58 10.65 -4.38
C GLU A 264 -1.55 9.63 -5.53
N PHE A 265 -0.38 9.32 -6.08
CA PHE A 265 -0.27 8.47 -7.28
C PHE A 265 -0.12 6.98 -6.99
N ARG A 266 0.33 6.57 -5.80
CA ARG A 266 0.70 5.18 -5.50
C ARG A 266 -0.13 4.53 -4.41
N LEU A 267 -0.62 5.29 -3.43
CA LEU A 267 -1.43 4.74 -2.34
C LEU A 267 -2.91 5.04 -2.50
N THR A 268 -3.25 6.28 -2.80
CA THR A 268 -4.66 6.72 -2.90
C THR A 268 -5.48 5.84 -3.85
N PRO A 269 -4.98 5.46 -5.06
CA PRO A 269 -5.75 4.60 -5.96
C PRO A 269 -6.05 3.21 -5.39
N GLY A 270 -5.11 2.61 -4.64
CA GLY A 270 -5.30 1.30 -4.02
C GLY A 270 -6.29 1.35 -2.85
N VAL A 271 -6.25 2.43 -2.06
CA VAL A 271 -7.20 2.66 -0.95
C VAL A 271 -8.62 2.92 -1.50
N ASP A 272 -8.74 3.74 -2.53
CA ASP A 272 -10.02 4.03 -3.18
C ASP A 272 -10.62 2.76 -3.81
N SER A 273 -9.80 1.99 -4.55
CA SER A 273 -10.17 0.70 -5.13
C SER A 273 -10.66 -0.28 -4.05
N PHE A 274 -9.94 -0.38 -2.93
CA PHE A 274 -10.34 -1.23 -1.81
C PHE A 274 -11.72 -0.86 -1.25
N HIS A 275 -11.98 0.43 -1.04
CA HIS A 275 -13.27 0.91 -0.52
C HIS A 275 -14.43 0.73 -1.52
N GLU A 276 -14.18 0.93 -2.82
CA GLU A 276 -15.16 0.67 -3.88
C GLU A 276 -15.55 -0.82 -3.89
N LEU A 277 -14.56 -1.72 -3.93
CA LEU A 277 -14.78 -3.16 -3.89
C LEU A 277 -15.47 -3.61 -2.60
N GLN A 278 -15.21 -2.96 -1.47
CA GLN A 278 -15.90 -3.24 -0.21
C GLN A 278 -17.39 -2.87 -0.31
N GLY A 279 -17.72 -1.72 -0.90
CA GLY A 279 -19.10 -1.30 -1.11
C GLY A 279 -19.88 -2.25 -2.04
N GLU A 280 -19.26 -2.69 -3.14
CA GLU A 280 -19.87 -3.66 -4.06
C GLU A 280 -20.14 -5.00 -3.38
N GLN A 281 -19.17 -5.48 -2.59
CA GLN A 281 -19.30 -6.75 -1.89
C GLN A 281 -20.41 -6.71 -0.81
N GLU A 282 -20.59 -5.59 -0.10
CA GLU A 282 -21.69 -5.42 0.86
C GLU A 282 -23.07 -5.49 0.19
N GLU A 283 -23.21 -4.98 -1.04
CA GLU A 283 -24.44 -5.10 -1.83
C GLU A 283 -24.68 -6.55 -2.23
N LEU A 284 -23.67 -7.24 -2.78
CA LEU A 284 -23.79 -8.65 -3.18
C LEU A 284 -24.07 -9.57 -2.00
N ASP A 285 -23.49 -9.31 -0.82
CA ASP A 285 -23.80 -10.06 0.40
C ASP A 285 -25.26 -9.90 0.82
N ARG A 286 -25.84 -8.71 0.62
CA ARG A 286 -27.27 -8.46 0.84
C ARG A 286 -28.14 -9.23 -0.14
N GLU A 287 -27.82 -9.17 -1.43
CA GLU A 287 -28.53 -9.92 -2.48
C GLU A 287 -28.46 -11.44 -2.26
N ALA A 288 -27.27 -11.97 -1.94
CA ALA A 288 -27.08 -13.38 -1.65
C ALA A 288 -27.91 -13.83 -0.43
N ALA A 289 -28.00 -13.00 0.61
CA ALA A 289 -28.83 -13.28 1.78
C ALA A 289 -30.34 -13.30 1.43
N GLU A 290 -30.79 -12.43 0.53
CA GLU A 290 -32.17 -12.43 0.02
C GLU A 290 -32.48 -13.67 -0.81
N LEU A 291 -31.60 -14.04 -1.74
CA LEU A 291 -31.72 -15.26 -2.54
C LEU A 291 -31.76 -16.52 -1.65
N PHE A 292 -30.93 -16.57 -0.61
CA PHE A 292 -30.94 -17.66 0.36
C PHE A 292 -32.26 -17.74 1.13
N ARG A 293 -32.81 -16.60 1.59
CA ARG A 293 -34.11 -16.54 2.28
C ARG A 293 -35.28 -16.95 1.39
N ASN A 294 -35.26 -16.57 0.12
CA ASN A 294 -36.30 -16.90 -0.86
C ASN A 294 -36.22 -18.36 -1.36
N ARG A 295 -35.18 -19.10 -0.97
CA ARG A 295 -34.97 -20.52 -1.28
C ARG A 295 -35.60 -21.46 -0.24
N VAL A 296 -35.87 -20.97 0.98
CA VAL A 296 -36.54 -21.69 2.09
C VAL A 296 -38.05 -21.62 1.93
#